data_AF-A0A380EEU6-F1
#
_entry.id   AF-A0A380EEU6-F1
#
_cell.length_a   1.000
_cell.length_b   1.000
_cell.length_c   1.000
_cell.angle_alpha   90.00
_cell.angle_beta   90.00
_cell.angle_gamma   90.00
#
_symmetry.space_group_name_H-M   'P 1'
#
loop_
_entity.id
_entity.type
_entity.pdbx_description
1 polymer ?
#
loop_
_entity_poly.entity_id
_entity_poly.type
_entity_poly.pdbx_seq_one_letter_code
_entity_poly.pdbx_strand_id
1 'polypeptide(L)'
;MRSLNEEKMDSLVRKRPRSFSSYLEEVKDKTIFFDTEIERLRYLVDNDFYFNVFDIYSEADLIEITDYAKSIPFNFASYMSASKFFKDYALKTNDKKSILRRL
;
A
#
# COMPACT_ATOMS: atom_id res chain seq x y z
N MET A 1 -30.10 -29.06 -1.47
CA MET A 1 -29.41 -28.71 -2.73
C MET A 1 -28.87 -27.29 -2.56
N ARG A 2 -27.55 -27.10 -2.55
CA ARG A 2 -26.97 -25.74 -2.55
C ARG A 2 -27.37 -25.07 -3.88
N SER A 3 -27.86 -23.84 -3.81
CA SER A 3 -28.43 -23.16 -4.98
C SER A 3 -27.34 -22.91 -6.02
N LEU A 4 -27.67 -22.94 -7.31
CA LEU A 4 -26.75 -22.69 -8.43
C LEU A 4 -25.92 -21.39 -8.29
N ASN A 5 -26.37 -20.44 -7.47
CA ASN A 5 -25.66 -19.20 -7.18
C ASN A 5 -24.45 -19.40 -6.25
N GLU A 6 -24.53 -20.32 -5.27
CA GLU A 6 -23.41 -20.66 -4.39
C GLU A 6 -22.30 -21.40 -5.15
N GLU A 7 -22.65 -22.33 -6.04
CA GLU A 7 -21.67 -23.04 -6.87
C GLU A 7 -20.99 -22.10 -7.87
N LYS A 8 -21.71 -21.12 -8.41
CA LYS A 8 -21.14 -20.11 -9.32
C LYS A 8 -20.20 -19.16 -8.58
N MET A 9 -20.55 -18.79 -7.35
CA MET A 9 -19.69 -18.01 -6.43
C MET A 9 -18.42 -18.80 -6.05
N ASP A 10 -18.57 -20.08 -5.69
CA ASP A 10 -17.45 -21.00 -5.40
C ASP A 10 -16.58 -21.24 -6.64
N SER A 11 -17.17 -21.29 -7.85
CA SER A 11 -16.42 -21.45 -9.10
C SER A 11 -15.59 -20.21 -9.46
N LEU A 12 -16.08 -19.02 -9.11
CA LEU A 12 -15.37 -17.75 -9.26
C LEU A 12 -14.26 -17.60 -8.22
N VAL A 13 -14.45 -18.12 -7.00
CA VAL A 13 -13.43 -18.22 -5.96
C VAL A 13 -12.38 -19.30 -6.28
N ARG A 14 -12.76 -20.37 -7.00
CA ARG A 14 -11.86 -21.47 -7.42
C ARG A 14 -11.05 -21.20 -8.68
N LYS A 15 -11.39 -20.18 -9.49
CA LYS A 15 -10.44 -19.61 -10.47
C LYS A 15 -9.34 -18.92 -9.66
N ARG A 16 -8.33 -19.74 -9.30
CA ARG A 16 -7.27 -19.46 -8.34
C ARG A 16 -7.08 -17.96 -8.12
N PRO A 17 -7.43 -17.40 -6.94
CA PRO A 17 -7.06 -16.03 -6.65
C PRO A 17 -5.56 -15.91 -6.95
N ARG A 18 -5.13 -14.85 -7.65
CA ARG A 18 -3.71 -14.51 -7.72
C ARG A 18 -3.14 -14.76 -6.33
N SER A 19 -2.18 -15.68 -6.22
CA SER A 19 -1.58 -16.03 -4.93
C SER A 19 -1.30 -14.75 -4.17
N PHE A 20 -1.58 -14.72 -2.87
CA PHE A 20 -1.32 -13.54 -2.04
C PHE A 20 0.10 -12.99 -2.29
N SER A 21 1.07 -13.88 -2.45
CA SER A 21 2.44 -13.56 -2.87
C SER A 21 2.52 -12.88 -4.24
N SER A 22 1.90 -13.42 -5.29
CA SER A 22 1.90 -12.82 -6.63
C SER A 22 1.29 -11.43 -6.67
N TYR A 23 0.34 -11.15 -5.78
CA TYR A 23 -0.25 -9.82 -5.68
C TYR A 23 0.69 -8.83 -4.99
N LEU A 24 1.38 -9.26 -3.94
CA LEU A 24 2.38 -8.43 -3.28
C LEU A 24 3.55 -8.10 -4.22
N GLU A 25 3.98 -9.04 -5.07
CA GLU A 25 4.97 -8.75 -6.12
C GLU A 25 4.45 -7.73 -7.13
N GLU A 26 3.20 -7.86 -7.62
CA GLU A 26 2.60 -6.86 -8.52
C GLU A 26 2.52 -5.46 -7.87
N VAL A 27 2.19 -5.40 -6.58
CA VAL A 27 2.17 -4.15 -5.82
C VAL A 27 3.58 -3.58 -5.71
N LYS A 28 4.58 -4.43 -5.43
CA LYS A 28 5.99 -4.04 -5.34
C LYS A 28 6.49 -3.44 -6.65
N ASP A 29 6.17 -4.05 -7.79
CA ASP A 29 6.53 -3.55 -9.12
C ASP A 29 5.90 -2.17 -9.45
N LYS A 30 4.74 -1.87 -8.85
CA LYS A 30 4.03 -0.59 -9.01
C LYS A 30 4.38 0.42 -7.94
N THR A 31 5.23 0.08 -6.97
CA THR A 31 5.59 0.96 -5.86
C THR A 31 6.88 1.71 -6.20
N ILE A 32 6.87 3.03 -6.02
CA ILE A 32 8.09 3.84 -6.14
C ILE A 32 8.94 3.61 -4.90
N PHE A 33 10.21 3.24 -5.12
CA PHE A 33 11.19 3.07 -4.06
C PHE A 33 11.90 4.40 -3.77
N PHE A 34 12.13 4.65 -2.48
CA PHE A 34 12.87 5.79 -1.95
C PHE A 34 13.94 5.27 -1.01
N ASP A 35 15.12 5.88 -1.00
CA ASP A 35 16.24 5.43 -0.18
C ASP A 35 15.96 5.72 1.30
N THR A 36 15.35 6.87 1.58
CA THR A 36 14.99 7.29 2.95
C THR A 36 13.53 7.70 3.06
N GLU A 37 13.00 7.68 4.30
CA GLU A 37 11.67 8.19 4.54
C GLU A 37 11.58 9.70 4.30
N ILE A 38 12.64 10.43 4.63
CA ILE A 38 12.73 11.87 4.41
C ILE A 38 12.64 12.19 2.93
N GLU A 39 13.35 11.45 2.07
CA GLU A 39 13.25 11.59 0.63
C GLU A 39 11.83 11.37 0.13
N ARG A 40 11.14 10.33 0.63
CA ARG A 40 9.73 10.08 0.30
C ARG A 40 8.85 11.26 0.73
N LEU A 41 8.98 11.75 1.96
CA LEU A 41 8.16 12.86 2.46
C LEU A 41 8.42 14.15 1.69
N ARG A 42 9.69 14.44 1.34
CA ARG A 42 10.04 15.58 0.47
C ARG A 42 9.38 15.45 -0.89
N TYR A 43 9.50 14.29 -1.55
CA TYR A 43 8.81 14.04 -2.82
C TYR A 43 7.30 14.28 -2.72
N LEU A 44 6.67 13.83 -1.63
CA LEU A 44 5.23 14.02 -1.43
C LEU A 44 4.83 15.48 -1.23
N VAL A 45 5.63 16.26 -0.52
CA VAL A 45 5.39 17.70 -0.33
C VAL A 45 5.63 18.46 -1.62
N ASP A 46 6.76 18.21 -2.29
CA ASP A 46 7.19 18.91 -3.50
C ASP A 46 6.24 18.67 -4.70
N ASN A 47 5.49 17.57 -4.69
CA ASN A 47 4.51 17.22 -5.73
C ASN A 47 3.05 17.42 -5.29
N ASP A 48 2.81 18.20 -4.23
CA ASP A 48 1.48 18.55 -3.71
C ASP A 48 0.60 17.34 -3.30
N PHE A 49 1.23 16.20 -2.96
CA PHE A 49 0.50 15.05 -2.43
C PHE A 49 0.20 15.23 -0.94
N TYR A 50 1.14 15.80 -0.18
CA TYR A 50 1.02 16.10 1.25
C TYR A 50 1.18 17.60 1.51
N PHE A 51 0.59 18.08 2.60
CA PHE A 51 0.92 19.40 3.13
C PHE A 51 2.36 19.42 3.65
N ASN A 52 2.95 20.60 3.79
CA ASN A 52 4.34 20.73 4.23
C ASN A 52 4.53 20.36 5.72
N VAL A 53 4.79 19.07 5.96
CA VAL A 53 5.03 18.53 7.31
C VAL A 53 6.32 19.07 7.94
N PHE A 54 7.28 19.52 7.12
CA PHE A 54 8.58 20.04 7.58
C PHE A 54 8.47 21.43 8.22
N ASP A 55 7.35 22.12 8.07
CA ASP A 55 7.08 23.39 8.78
C ASP A 55 6.63 23.17 10.23
N ILE A 56 6.18 21.94 10.56
CA ILE A 56 5.58 21.61 11.85
C ILE A 56 6.49 20.70 12.68
N TYR A 57 7.19 19.78 12.02
CA TYR A 57 8.04 18.77 12.66
C TYR A 57 9.46 18.85 12.16
N SER A 58 10.43 18.57 13.03
CA SER A 58 11.82 18.41 12.59
C SER A 58 12.00 17.10 11.83
N GLU A 59 13.06 17.01 11.01
CA GLU A 59 13.38 15.74 10.33
C GLU A 59 13.64 14.61 11.33
N ALA A 60 14.23 14.90 12.49
CA ALA A 60 14.48 13.91 13.52
C ALA A 60 13.17 13.32 14.06
N ASP A 61 12.15 14.15 14.32
CA ASP A 61 10.83 13.70 14.77
C ASP A 61 10.16 12.82 13.71
N LEU A 62 10.23 13.23 12.44
CA LEU A 62 9.63 12.48 11.33
C LEU A 62 10.30 11.11 11.15
N ILE A 63 11.63 11.04 11.29
CA ILE A 63 12.38 9.78 11.28
C ILE A 63 11.94 8.91 12.45
N GLU A 64 11.94 9.44 13.68
CA GLU A 64 11.59 8.68 14.89
C GLU A 64 10.18 8.08 14.79
N ILE A 65 9.18 8.89 14.44
CA ILE A 65 7.79 8.45 14.33
C ILE A 65 7.64 7.38 13.25
N THR A 66 8.32 7.55 12.12
CA THR A 66 8.19 6.60 11.01
C THR A 66 8.94 5.30 11.29
N ASP A 67 10.10 5.36 11.93
CA ASP A 67 10.83 4.17 12.36
C ASP A 67 10.07 3.40 13.44
N TYR A 68 9.43 4.12 14.38
CA TYR A 68 8.51 3.52 15.33
C TYR A 68 7.35 2.81 14.62
N ALA A 69 6.70 3.46 13.65
CA ALA A 69 5.62 2.84 12.88
C ALA A 69 6.07 1.58 12.13
N LYS A 70 7.29 1.57 11.57
CA LYS A 70 7.89 0.42 10.88
C LYS A 70 8.29 -0.71 11.83
N SER A 71 8.60 -0.39 13.08
CA SER A 71 8.94 -1.40 14.09
C SER A 71 7.78 -2.31 14.46
N ILE A 72 6.54 -1.88 14.17
CA ILE A 72 5.33 -2.65 14.45
C ILE A 72 5.21 -3.78 13.41
N PRO A 73 5.19 -5.07 13.82
CA PRO A 73 5.13 -6.19 12.89
C PRO A 73 3.72 -6.32 12.29
N PHE A 74 3.46 -5.53 11.24
CA PHE A 74 2.19 -5.54 10.52
C PHE A 74 2.25 -6.47 9.31
N ASN A 75 1.27 -7.36 9.20
CA ASN A 75 1.05 -8.19 8.02
C ASN A 75 -0.44 -8.19 7.65
N PHE A 76 -0.75 -8.10 6.36
CA PHE A 76 -2.12 -8.26 5.90
C PHE A 76 -2.59 -9.70 6.14
N ALA A 77 -3.74 -9.85 6.80
CA ALA A 77 -4.30 -11.17 7.13
C ALA A 77 -4.83 -11.94 5.91
N SER A 78 -5.09 -11.26 4.79
CA SER A 78 -5.59 -11.88 3.56
C SER A 78 -5.30 -11.05 2.31
N TYR A 79 -5.34 -11.72 1.16
CA TYR A 79 -5.36 -11.05 -0.15
C TYR A 79 -6.45 -9.99 -0.27
N MET A 80 -7.65 -10.25 0.26
CA MET A 80 -8.75 -9.30 0.18
C MET A 80 -8.43 -8.00 0.94
N SER A 81 -7.85 -8.12 2.14
CA SER A 81 -7.46 -6.97 2.95
C SER A 81 -6.35 -6.13 2.29
N ALA A 82 -5.32 -6.79 1.75
CA ALA A 82 -4.26 -6.11 1.01
C ALA A 82 -4.80 -5.46 -0.27
N SER A 83 -5.62 -6.18 -1.03
CA SER A 83 -6.18 -5.70 -2.29
C SER A 83 -7.03 -4.46 -2.09
N LYS A 84 -7.91 -4.47 -1.09
CA LYS A 84 -8.73 -3.30 -0.76
C LYS A 84 -7.85 -2.11 -0.34
N PHE A 85 -6.84 -2.33 0.50
CA PHE A 85 -5.91 -1.28 0.91
C PHE A 85 -5.19 -0.65 -0.28
N PHE A 86 -4.51 -1.44 -1.11
CA PHE A 86 -3.74 -0.90 -2.24
C PHE A 86 -4.61 -0.37 -3.38
N LYS A 87 -5.86 -0.83 -3.50
CA LYS A 87 -6.81 -0.30 -4.48
C LYS A 87 -7.39 1.04 -4.05
N ASP A 88 -7.88 1.12 -2.83
CA ASP A 88 -8.79 2.20 -2.40
C ASP A 88 -8.13 3.21 -1.43
N TYR A 89 -7.07 2.82 -0.70
CA TYR A 89 -6.50 3.63 0.39
C TYR A 89 -5.05 4.06 0.16
N ALA A 90 -4.23 3.21 -0.46
CA ALA A 90 -2.83 3.54 -0.69
C ALA A 90 -2.72 4.78 -1.59
N LEU A 91 -1.89 5.73 -1.16
CA LEU A 91 -1.61 6.94 -1.91
C LEU A 91 -0.95 6.58 -3.25
N LYS A 92 -1.43 7.18 -4.32
CA LYS A 92 -0.96 6.95 -5.69
C LYS A 92 -0.57 8.26 -6.34
N THR A 93 0.27 8.17 -7.36
CA THR A 93 0.54 9.28 -8.26
C THR A 93 -0.75 9.78 -8.90
N ASN A 94 -0.74 11.03 -9.39
CA ASN A 94 -1.92 11.65 -10.01
C ASN A 94 -2.44 10.88 -11.23
N ASP A 95 -1.55 10.20 -11.96
CA ASP A 95 -1.90 9.31 -13.08
C ASP A 95 -2.37 7.91 -12.63
N LYS A 96 -2.41 7.66 -11.32
CA LYS A 96 -2.85 6.43 -10.65
C LYS A 96 -2.05 5.17 -11.01
N LYS A 97 -0.89 5.33 -11.65
CA LYS A 97 -0.07 4.19 -12.09
C LYS A 97 0.81 3.62 -10.98
N SER A 98 1.31 4.50 -10.11
CA SER A 98 2.31 4.13 -9.11
C SER A 98 1.84 4.40 -7.70
N ILE A 99 2.25 3.55 -6.76
CA ILE A 99 1.97 3.66 -5.33
C ILE A 99 3.14 4.41 -4.65
N LEU A 100 2.82 5.38 -3.81
CA LEU A 100 3.78 6.27 -3.14
C LEU A 100 4.04 5.84 -1.69
N ARG A 101 4.57 4.63 -1.52
CA ARG A 101 4.82 4.04 -0.19
C ARG A 101 6.24 3.48 -0.13
N ARG A 102 6.87 3.57 1.04
CA ARG A 102 8.02 2.70 1.35
C ARG A 102 7.49 1.34 1.85
N LEU A 103 7.97 0.25 1.27
CA LEU A 103 7.65 -1.11 1.73
C LEU A 103 8.48 -1.48 2.95
#